data_AF-A0A7S2TVR3-F1
#
_entry.id   AF-A0A7S2TVR3-F1
#
_cell.length_a   1.000
_cell.length_b   1.000
_cell.length_c   1.000
_cell.angle_alpha   90.00
_cell.angle_beta   90.00
_cell.angle_gamma   90.00
#
_symmetry.space_group_name_H-M   'P 1'
#
loop_
_entity.id
_entity.type
_entity.pdbx_description
1 polymer ?
#
loop_
_entity_poly.entity_id
_entity_poly.type
_entity_poly.pdbx_seq_one_letter_code
_entity_poly.pdbx_strand_id
1 'polypeptide(L)'
;MAQPANTAGKIRKSIKIPIPVDKYPQYNFVGRLLGPRGSTLKQMQRETGTWIRIRGRGSMRNKQEEARIRGMPGNEHLNEPLHVHIEAQQEPGVVDAVLEVAKSTVQTLLVPVEESKDTHKKEQLRQLAQVWPGR
;
A
#
# COMPACT_ATOMS: atom_id res chain seq x y z
N MET A 1 -34.14 -19.47 -4.90
CA MET A 1 -32.91 -19.26 -4.10
C MET A 1 -32.08 -18.19 -4.80
N ALA A 2 -31.61 -17.19 -4.05
CA ALA A 2 -31.33 -15.82 -4.49
C ALA A 2 -30.31 -15.67 -5.64
N GLN A 3 -30.67 -14.84 -6.63
CA GLN A 3 -29.74 -14.22 -7.57
C GLN A 3 -28.88 -13.20 -6.80
N PRO A 4 -27.54 -13.19 -6.92
CA PRO A 4 -26.74 -12.14 -6.29
C PRO A 4 -26.93 -10.82 -7.06
N ALA A 5 -27.22 -9.77 -6.30
CA ALA A 5 -27.66 -8.47 -6.75
C ALA A 5 -26.76 -7.85 -7.85
N ASN A 6 -27.46 -7.38 -8.88
CA ASN A 6 -26.99 -6.54 -9.97
C ASN A 6 -26.15 -5.34 -9.42
N THR A 7 -24.82 -5.38 -9.54
CA THR A 7 -23.95 -4.23 -9.22
C THR A 7 -23.81 -3.32 -10.45
N ALA A 8 -24.93 -2.85 -10.99
CA ALA A 8 -24.99 -2.16 -12.28
C ALA A 8 -24.44 -0.70 -12.29
N GLY A 9 -23.73 -0.25 -11.25
CA GLY A 9 -23.27 1.15 -11.13
C GLY A 9 -21.87 1.36 -10.55
N LYS A 10 -21.15 0.31 -10.13
CA LYS A 10 -19.80 0.46 -9.57
C LYS A 10 -18.76 0.06 -10.61
N ILE A 11 -17.86 0.97 -10.93
CA ILE A 11 -16.73 0.70 -11.81
C ILE A 11 -15.53 0.29 -10.97
N ARG A 12 -14.76 -0.68 -11.49
CA ARG A 12 -13.50 -1.10 -10.90
C ARG A 12 -12.38 -0.42 -11.66
N LYS A 13 -11.57 0.36 -10.96
CA LYS A 13 -10.37 0.99 -11.51
C LYS A 13 -9.16 0.54 -10.70
N SER A 14 -8.03 0.39 -11.36
CA SER A 14 -6.77 0.06 -10.70
C SER A 14 -5.64 0.95 -11.21
N ILE A 15 -4.67 1.21 -10.35
CA ILE A 15 -3.48 1.99 -10.64
C ILE A 15 -2.25 1.25 -10.11
N LYS A 16 -1.15 1.36 -10.87
CA LYS A 16 0.17 0.85 -10.49
C LYS A 16 1.06 2.04 -10.18
N ILE A 17 1.68 2.04 -9.00
CA ILE A 17 2.60 3.09 -8.57
C ILE A 17 3.98 2.46 -8.38
N PRO A 18 4.99 2.81 -9.18
CA PRO A 18 6.33 2.28 -9.03
C PRO A 18 6.98 2.82 -7.75
N ILE A 19 7.66 1.95 -6.98
CA ILE A 19 8.44 2.34 -5.81
C ILE A 19 9.87 2.64 -6.27
N PRO A 20 10.43 3.83 -5.97
CA PRO A 20 11.78 4.21 -6.36
C PRO A 20 12.85 3.54 -5.47
N VAL A 21 12.83 2.21 -5.37
CA VAL A 21 13.86 1.42 -4.67
C VAL A 21 15.23 1.55 -5.29
N ASP A 22 15.29 1.86 -6.59
CA ASP A 22 16.54 2.08 -7.31
C ASP A 22 17.26 3.35 -6.82
N LYS A 23 16.48 4.41 -6.53
CA LYS A 23 17.01 5.67 -5.99
C LYS A 23 17.38 5.56 -4.51
N TYR A 24 16.63 4.76 -3.74
CA TYR A 24 16.82 4.62 -2.30
C TYR A 24 16.83 3.13 -1.88
N PRO A 25 17.87 2.37 -2.26
CA PRO A 25 17.93 0.92 -2.01
C PRO A 25 18.08 0.55 -0.53
N GLN A 26 18.56 1.48 0.29
CA GLN A 26 18.70 1.32 1.74
C GLN A 26 17.42 1.67 2.51
N TYR A 27 16.40 2.23 1.83
CA TYR A 27 15.16 2.65 2.47
C TYR A 27 14.08 1.56 2.38
N ASN A 28 13.53 1.18 3.54
CA ASN A 28 12.52 0.13 3.62
C ASN A 28 11.10 0.67 3.36
N PHE A 29 10.79 0.99 2.09
CA PHE A 29 9.46 1.46 1.68
C PHE A 29 8.35 0.49 2.06
N VAL A 30 8.56 -0.81 1.84
CA VAL A 30 7.59 -1.87 2.17
C VAL A 30 7.25 -1.84 3.67
N GLY A 31 8.27 -1.75 4.52
CA GLY A 31 8.10 -1.65 5.97
C GLY A 31 7.33 -0.39 6.39
N ARG A 32 7.61 0.75 5.77
CA ARG A 32 6.89 2.01 6.01
C ARG A 32 5.42 1.95 5.55
N LEU A 33 5.15 1.34 4.40
CA LEU A 33 3.81 1.22 3.84
C LEU A 33 2.91 0.28 4.66
N LEU A 34 3.47 -0.86 5.08
CA LEU A 34 2.77 -1.82 5.94
C LEU A 34 2.59 -1.27 7.36
N GLY A 35 3.61 -0.61 7.91
CA GLY A 35 3.64 -0.22 9.31
C GLY A 35 3.74 -1.43 10.26
N PRO A 36 3.72 -1.20 11.59
CA PRO A 36 3.79 -2.28 12.56
C PRO A 36 2.63 -3.26 12.35
N ARG A 37 2.96 -4.54 12.09
CA ARG A 37 2.01 -5.63 11.80
C ARG A 37 1.08 -5.41 10.59
N GLY A 38 1.42 -4.51 9.66
CA GLY A 38 0.57 -4.25 8.49
C GLY A 38 -0.66 -3.38 8.80
N SER A 39 -0.70 -2.75 9.98
CA SER A 39 -1.85 -1.97 10.43
C SER A 39 -2.08 -0.73 9.56
N THR A 40 -1.00 -0.03 9.15
CA THR A 40 -1.10 1.19 8.33
C THR A 40 -1.72 0.89 6.97
N LEU A 41 -1.26 -0.17 6.29
CA LEU A 41 -1.82 -0.57 5.00
C LEU A 41 -3.27 -1.02 5.12
N LYS A 42 -3.63 -1.77 6.17
CA LYS A 42 -5.01 -2.20 6.42
C LYS A 42 -5.94 -1.03 6.72
N GLN A 43 -5.46 -0.08 7.52
CA GLN A 43 -6.20 1.14 7.85
C GLN A 43 -6.46 1.97 6.60
N MET A 44 -5.43 2.24 5.79
CA MET A 44 -5.57 3.00 4.55
C MET A 44 -6.56 2.37 3.58
N GLN A 45 -6.52 1.04 3.44
CA GLN A 45 -7.49 0.29 2.63
C GLN A 45 -8.91 0.42 3.17
N ARG A 46 -9.09 0.37 4.50
CA ARG A 46 -10.40 0.52 5.15
C ARG A 46 -10.95 1.94 5.02
N GLU A 47 -10.11 2.95 5.15
CA GLU A 47 -10.50 4.36 5.10
C GLU A 47 -10.85 4.81 3.68
N THR A 48 -10.02 4.44 2.70
CA THR A 48 -10.28 4.80 1.29
C THR A 48 -11.21 3.81 0.60
N GLY A 49 -11.50 2.65 1.21
CA GLY A 49 -12.28 1.59 0.55
C GLY A 49 -11.59 1.04 -0.69
N THR A 50 -10.25 1.02 -0.68
CA THR A 50 -9.41 0.50 -1.77
C THR A 50 -8.67 -0.75 -1.34
N TRP A 51 -8.22 -1.53 -2.31
CA TRP A 51 -7.33 -2.67 -2.12
C TRP A 51 -5.93 -2.28 -2.55
N ILE A 52 -5.01 -2.24 -1.60
CA ILE A 52 -3.62 -1.85 -1.80
C ILE A 52 -2.76 -3.10 -1.61
N ARG A 53 -2.06 -3.50 -2.66
CA ARG A 53 -1.21 -4.69 -2.69
C ARG A 53 0.18 -4.32 -3.17
N ILE A 54 1.18 -4.70 -2.40
CA ILE A 54 2.58 -4.54 -2.81
C ILE A 54 2.92 -5.76 -3.69
N ARG A 55 3.44 -5.50 -4.88
CA ARG A 55 3.84 -6.50 -5.88
C ARG A 55 5.19 -6.08 -6.46
N GLY A 56 5.82 -6.93 -7.26
CA GLY A 56 7.15 -6.66 -7.78
C GLY A 56 8.29 -7.37 -7.04
N ARG A 57 9.48 -7.25 -7.62
CA ARG A 57 10.76 -7.73 -7.08
C ARG A 57 11.15 -6.96 -5.82
N GLY A 58 11.44 -7.66 -4.73
CA GLY A 58 11.71 -7.09 -3.40
C GLY A 58 10.47 -6.92 -2.53
N SER A 59 9.31 -7.44 -2.97
CA SER A 59 8.10 -7.44 -2.14
C SER A 59 8.21 -8.44 -1.00
N MET A 60 9.06 -9.47 -1.13
CA MET A 60 9.29 -10.44 -0.07
C MET A 60 10.48 -10.02 0.80
N ARG A 61 10.33 -10.26 2.11
CA ARG A 61 11.42 -10.05 3.07
C ARG A 61 12.64 -10.91 2.75
N ASN A 62 12.43 -12.12 2.24
CA ASN A 62 13.51 -13.03 1.88
C ASN A 62 13.75 -13.04 0.37
N LYS A 63 14.80 -12.34 -0.07
CA LYS A 63 15.18 -12.24 -1.49
C LYS A 63 15.58 -13.59 -2.09
N GLN A 64 16.11 -14.52 -1.29
CA GLN A 64 16.53 -15.83 -1.77
C GLN A 64 15.33 -16.70 -2.12
N GLU A 65 14.29 -16.67 -1.28
CA GLU A 65 13.04 -17.36 -1.56
C GLU A 65 12.31 -16.72 -2.75
N GLU A 66 12.30 -15.39 -2.80
CA GLU A 66 11.73 -14.66 -3.93
C GLU A 66 12.35 -15.09 -5.26
N ALA A 67 13.68 -15.21 -5.31
CA ALA A 67 14.39 -15.66 -6.50
C ALA A 67 14.06 -17.11 -6.90
N ARG A 68 13.72 -17.97 -5.94
CA ARG A 68 13.35 -19.38 -6.18
C ARG A 68 11.94 -19.52 -6.76
N ILE A 69 11.00 -18.71 -6.29
CA ILE A 69 9.60 -18.77 -6.75
C ILE A 69 9.32 -17.85 -7.95
N ARG A 70 10.27 -16.97 -8.28
CA ARG A 70 10.19 -16.09 -9.45
C ARG A 70 10.08 -16.91 -10.73
N GLY A 71 8.99 -16.68 -11.47
CA GLY A 71 8.67 -17.42 -12.70
C GLY A 71 7.72 -18.60 -12.51
N MET A 72 7.32 -18.92 -11.27
CA MET A 72 6.22 -19.86 -11.04
C MET A 72 4.86 -19.22 -11.38
N PRO A 73 3.86 -20.02 -11.80
CA PRO A 73 2.50 -19.53 -12.04
C PRO A 73 1.95 -18.84 -10.77
N GLY A 74 1.50 -17.59 -10.91
CA GLY A 74 1.07 -16.73 -9.80
C GLY A 74 2.15 -15.78 -9.23
N ASN A 75 3.43 -15.98 -9.60
CA ASN A 75 4.57 -15.17 -9.15
C ASN A 75 5.25 -14.40 -10.29
N GLU A 76 4.62 -14.28 -11.46
CA GLU A 76 5.14 -13.50 -12.60
C GLU A 76 5.42 -12.03 -12.23
N HIS A 77 4.66 -11.47 -11.28
CA HIS A 77 4.88 -10.12 -10.77
C HIS A 77 6.28 -9.93 -10.16
N LEU A 78 7.02 -10.98 -9.80
CA LEU A 78 8.40 -10.87 -9.31
C LEU A 78 9.40 -10.47 -10.41
N ASN A 79 8.99 -10.54 -11.69
CA ASN A 79 9.76 -9.97 -12.79
C ASN A 79 9.61 -8.45 -12.90
N GLU A 80 8.46 -7.90 -12.50
CA GLU A 80 8.21 -6.47 -12.47
C GLU A 80 9.00 -5.78 -11.35
N PRO A 81 9.40 -4.50 -11.53
CA PRO A 81 9.99 -3.71 -10.45
C PRO A 81 9.01 -3.56 -9.28
N LEU A 82 9.53 -3.29 -8.08
CA LEU A 82 8.70 -3.09 -6.89
C LEU A 82 7.66 -1.99 -7.14
N HIS A 83 6.39 -2.32 -6.99
CA HIS A 83 5.28 -1.40 -7.23
C HIS A 83 4.13 -1.67 -6.28
N VAL A 84 3.35 -0.64 -6.01
CA VAL A 84 2.09 -0.73 -5.27
C VAL A 84 0.96 -0.78 -6.29
N HIS A 85 0.14 -1.82 -6.21
CA HIS A 85 -1.09 -1.96 -6.98
C HIS A 85 -2.26 -1.56 -6.11
N ILE A 86 -2.92 -0.46 -6.47
CA ILE A 86 -4.11 0.04 -5.78
C ILE A 86 -5.31 -0.22 -6.68
N GLU A 87 -6.36 -0.78 -6.11
CA GLU A 87 -7.59 -1.11 -6.82
C GLU A 87 -8.77 -0.58 -6.03
N ALA A 88 -9.72 0.07 -6.72
CA ALA A 88 -10.90 0.64 -6.12
C ALA A 88 -12.13 0.19 -6.91
N GLN A 89 -13.21 -0.16 -6.19
CA GLN A 89 -14.49 -0.52 -6.80
C GLN A 89 -15.58 0.36 -6.20
N GLN A 90 -15.88 1.44 -6.91
CA GLN A 90 -16.80 2.49 -6.46
C GLN A 90 -17.59 3.06 -7.64
N GLU A 91 -18.54 3.93 -7.36
CA GLU A 91 -19.31 4.63 -8.40
C GLU A 91 -18.38 5.49 -9.28
N PRO A 92 -18.67 5.65 -10.58
CA PRO A 92 -17.80 6.34 -11.54
C PRO A 92 -17.44 7.78 -11.15
N GLY A 93 -18.31 8.46 -10.41
CA GLY A 93 -18.04 9.80 -9.89
C GLY A 93 -17.12 9.86 -8.66
N VAL A 94 -17.00 8.76 -7.91
CA VAL A 94 -16.26 8.70 -6.63
C VAL A 94 -14.96 7.91 -6.75
N VAL A 95 -14.92 6.89 -7.60
CA VAL A 95 -13.76 5.99 -7.74
C VAL A 95 -12.48 6.75 -8.12
N ASP A 96 -12.59 7.82 -8.90
CA ASP A 96 -11.44 8.59 -9.38
C ASP A 96 -10.83 9.39 -8.24
N ALA A 97 -11.68 10.08 -7.46
CA ALA A 97 -11.28 10.79 -6.25
C ALA A 97 -10.65 9.84 -5.21
N VAL A 98 -11.27 8.68 -4.98
CA VAL A 98 -10.75 7.67 -4.05
C VAL A 98 -9.39 7.14 -4.50
N LEU A 99 -9.22 6.86 -5.79
CA LEU A 99 -7.94 6.43 -6.34
C LEU A 99 -6.87 7.50 -6.23
N GLU A 100 -7.20 8.76 -6.51
CA GLU A 100 -6.29 9.90 -6.38
C GLU A 100 -5.86 10.09 -4.92
N VAL A 101 -6.78 9.96 -3.94
CA VAL A 101 -6.46 10.02 -2.51
C VAL A 101 -5.53 8.87 -2.10
N ALA A 102 -5.84 7.63 -2.50
CA ALA A 102 -5.00 6.47 -2.19
C ALA A 102 -3.62 6.59 -2.86
N LYS A 103 -3.58 7.07 -4.10
CA LYS A 103 -2.36 7.35 -4.86
C LYS A 103 -1.50 8.39 -4.17
N SER A 104 -2.08 9.53 -3.80
CA SER A 104 -1.39 10.62 -3.12
C SER A 104 -0.83 10.17 -1.76
N THR A 105 -1.60 9.39 -1.01
CA THR A 105 -1.17 8.81 0.27
C THR A 105 0.02 7.88 0.08
N VAL A 106 -0.05 6.97 -0.90
CA VAL A 106 1.07 6.08 -1.23
C VAL A 106 2.27 6.87 -1.72
N GLN A 107 2.11 7.83 -2.63
CA GLN A 107 3.21 8.68 -3.10
C GLN A 107 3.88 9.44 -1.96
N THR A 108 3.12 9.93 -0.99
CA THR A 108 3.66 10.60 0.20
C THR A 108 4.53 9.65 1.04
N LEU A 109 4.14 8.37 1.15
CA LEU A 109 4.95 7.34 1.83
C LEU A 109 6.15 6.86 1.02
N LEU A 110 6.13 7.06 -0.30
CA LEU A 110 7.22 6.73 -1.23
C LEU A 110 8.26 7.85 -1.36
N VAL A 111 8.00 9.04 -0.79
CA VAL A 111 9.00 10.08 -0.64
C VAL A 111 9.69 9.87 0.71
N PRO A 112 11.02 9.67 0.76
CA PRO A 112 11.74 9.67 2.02
C PRO A 112 11.66 11.07 2.63
N VAL A 113 10.70 11.26 3.53
CA VAL A 113 10.57 12.52 4.28
C VAL A 113 11.72 12.57 5.29
N GLU A 114 12.57 13.60 5.18
CA GLU A 114 13.53 13.97 6.21
C GLU A 114 12.80 14.18 7.54
N GLU A 115 13.35 13.63 8.62
CA GLU A 115 12.71 13.54 9.95
C GLU A 115 12.16 14.88 10.49
N SER A 116 12.68 16.01 10.00
CA SER A 116 12.29 17.37 10.39
C SER A 116 10.92 17.86 9.87
N LYS A 117 10.32 17.25 8.84
CA LYS A 117 8.99 17.64 8.32
C LYS A 117 7.88 16.61 8.60
N ASP A 118 8.19 15.57 9.37
CA ASP A 118 7.32 14.41 9.55
C ASP A 118 6.27 14.66 10.66
N THR A 119 5.20 15.40 10.30
CA THR A 119 4.01 15.56 11.15
C THR A 119 3.31 14.23 11.42
N HIS A 120 3.37 13.28 10.47
CA HIS A 120 2.79 11.94 10.63
C HIS A 120 3.54 11.08 11.67
N LYS A 121 4.88 11.12 11.71
CA LYS A 121 5.68 10.47 12.77
C LYS A 121 5.43 11.11 14.13
N LYS A 122 5.26 12.44 14.19
CA LYS A 122 4.85 13.15 15.42
C LYS A 122 3.46 12.72 15.90
N GLU A 123 2.49 12.58 15.01
CA GLU A 123 1.15 12.14 15.38
C GLU A 123 1.11 10.66 15.78
N GLN A 124 1.87 9.80 15.09
CA GLN A 124 2.02 8.39 15.45
C GLN A 124 2.70 8.20 16.81
N LEU A 125 3.77 8.95 17.11
CA LEU A 125 4.42 8.94 18.43
C LEU A 125 3.48 9.46 19.52
N ARG A 126 2.67 10.49 19.22
CA ARG A 126 1.69 11.04 20.16
C ARG A 126 0.59 10.03 20.49
N GLN A 127 0.07 9.31 19.50
CA GLN A 127 -0.90 8.24 19.74
C GLN A 127 -0.29 7.04 20.47
N LEU A 128 0.96 6.67 20.18
CA LEU A 128 1.66 5.59 20.91
C LEU A 128 1.87 5.95 22.39
N ALA A 129 2.22 7.20 22.69
CA ALA A 129 2.39 7.69 24.06
C ALA A 129 1.09 7.68 24.87
N GLN A 130 -0.07 7.76 24.21
CA GLN A 130 -1.39 7.72 24.87
C GLN A 130 -1.83 6.29 25.23
N VAL A 131 -1.17 5.27 24.68
CA VAL A 131 -1.40 3.85 24.97
C VAL A 131 -0.46 3.30 26.07
N TRP A 132 0.50 4.09 26.56
CA TRP A 132 1.37 3.70 27.67
C TRP A 132 0.97 4.44 28.97
N PRO A 133 -0.07 4.01 29.71
CA PRO A 133 -0.18 4.39 31.10
C PRO A 133 0.99 3.71 31.82
N GLY A 134 1.88 4.53 32.40
CA GLY A 134 3.12 4.06 33.00
C GLY A 134 2.94 2.86 33.94
N ARG A 135 3.90 1.94 33.83
CA ARG A 135 4.64 1.46 35.00
C ARG A 135 6.03 1.01 34.57
#